data_AF-A0A2H5X1K2-F1
#
_entry.id   AF-A0A2H5X1K2-F1
#
_cell.length_a   1.000
_cell.length_b   1.000
_cell.length_c   1.000
_cell.angle_alpha   90.00
_cell.angle_beta   90.00
_cell.angle_gamma   90.00
#
_symmetry.space_group_name_H-M   'P 1'
#
loop_
_entity.id
_entity.type
_entity.pdbx_description
1 polymer ?
#
loop_
_entity_poly.entity_id
_entity_poly.type
_entity_poly.pdbx_seq_one_letter_code
_entity_poly.pdbx_strand_id
1 'polypeptide(L)' 'MKVVRLLVLLGLLIVLGLQFRTCLRPAMTGQPAAELVASRWFNSEPLTMQNLRGKMVLLDFWTVW' A
#
# COMPACT_ATOMS: atom_id res chain seq x y z
N MET A 1 -31.86 19.60 -22.29
CA MET A 1 -31.35 20.18 -21.02
C MET A 1 -31.30 19.18 -19.85
N LYS A 2 -32.33 18.35 -19.64
CA LYS A 2 -32.37 17.36 -18.53
C LYS A 2 -31.28 16.27 -18.64
N VAL A 3 -31.06 15.73 -19.84
CA VAL A 3 -30.04 14.68 -20.10
C VAL A 3 -28.62 15.18 -19.86
N VAL A 4 -28.29 16.39 -20.33
CA VAL A 4 -26.95 16.99 -20.13
C VAL A 4 -26.67 17.21 -18.64
N ARG A 5 -27.65 17.73 -17.88
CA ARG A 5 -27.51 17.88 -16.42
C ARG A 5 -27.34 16.55 -15.70
N LEU A 6 -28.04 15.49 -16.15
CA LEU A 6 -27.90 14.15 -15.58
C LEU A 6 -26.50 13.57 -15.81
N LEU A 7 -25.95 13.72 -17.03
CA LEU A 7 -24.61 13.25 -17.37
C LEU A 7 -23.52 14.00 -16.58
N VAL A 8 -23.69 15.32 -16.40
CA VAL A 8 -22.76 16.13 -15.59
C VAL A 8 -22.80 15.71 -14.11
N LEU A 9 -23.98 15.49 -13.54
CA LEU A 9 -24.12 15.03 -12.15
C LEU A 9 -23.53 13.62 -11.95
N LEU A 10 -23.76 12.71 -12.90
CA LEU A 10 -23.18 11.37 -12.86
C LEU A 10 -21.65 11.42 -12.95
N GLY A 11 -21.10 12.25 -13.84
CA GLY A 11 -19.66 12.48 -13.94
C GLY A 11 -19.06 13.05 -12.66
N LEU A 12 -19.74 14.03 -12.03
CA LEU A 12 -19.31 14.61 -10.76
C LEU A 12 -19.29 13.56 -9.63
N LEU A 13 -20.32 12.72 -9.54
CA LEU A 13 -20.40 11.64 -8.54
C LEU A 13 -19.31 10.59 -8.73
N ILE A 14 -18.99 10.23 -9.98
CA ILE A 14 -17.89 9.31 -10.29
C ILE A 14 -16.54 9.92 -9.87
N VAL A 15 -16.29 11.19 -10.18
CA VAL A 15 -15.06 11.88 -9.78
C VAL A 15 -14.94 11.96 -8.26
N LEU A 16 -16.02 12.31 -7.56
CA LEU A 16 -16.05 12.37 -6.09
C LEU A 16 -15.78 10.98 -5.46
N GLY A 17 -16.38 9.93 -6.02
CA GLY A 17 -16.18 8.55 -5.59
C GLY A 17 -14.74 8.06 -5.81
N LEU A 18 -14.09 8.49 -6.89
CA LEU A 18 -12.68 8.17 -7.17
C LEU A 18 -11.73 8.90 -6.20
N GLN A 19 -11.99 10.17 -5.87
CA GLN A 19 -11.19 10.93 -4.89
C GLN A 19 -11.30 10.38 -3.47
N PHE A 20 -12.45 9.81 -3.10
CA PHE A 20 -12.63 9.20 -1.78
C PHE A 20 -11.72 7.97 -1.57
N ARG A 21 -11.41 7.23 -2.65
CA ARG A 21 -10.52 6.04 -2.59
C ARG A 21 -9.08 6.39 -2.23
N THR A 22 -8.58 7.55 -2.65
CA THR A 22 -7.19 7.95 -2.42
C THR A 22 -6.95 8.47 -1.00
N CYS A 23 -7.93 9.16 -0.40
CA CYS A 23 -7.85 9.59 1.01
C CYS A 23 -7.87 8.43 2.01
N LEU A 24 -8.48 7.30 1.64
CA LEU A 24 -8.57 6.11 2.51
C LEU A 24 -7.33 5.21 2.45
N ARG A 25 -6.34 5.49 1.60
CA ARG A 25 -5.08 4.74 1.64
C ARG A 25 -4.30 5.16 2.88
N PRO A 26 -4.00 4.24 3.81
CA PRO A 26 -3.13 4.56 4.93
C PRO A 26 -1.79 5.02 4.39
N ALA A 27 -1.32 6.19 4.83
CA ALA A 27 0.06 6.61 4.58
C ALA A 27 0.97 5.70 5.40
N MET A 28 1.47 4.63 4.78
CA MET A 28 2.38 3.66 5.42
C MET A 28 3.80 4.21 5.56
N THR A 29 4.14 5.24 4.80
CA THR A 29 5.43 5.92 4.87
C THR A 29 5.57 6.69 6.19
N GLY A 30 6.70 6.50 6.89
CA GLY A 30 6.96 7.11 8.18
C GLY A 30 6.37 6.36 9.38
N GLN A 31 5.55 5.33 9.14
CA GLN A 31 5.17 4.38 10.18
C GLN A 31 6.29 3.34 10.39
N PRO A 32 6.39 2.74 11.59
CA PRO A 32 7.28 1.60 11.79
C PRO A 32 6.97 0.49 10.80
N ALA A 33 8.01 -0.08 10.17
CA ALA A 33 7.83 -1.25 9.33
C ALA A 33 7.37 -2.46 10.18
N ALA A 34 6.56 -3.33 9.57
CA ALA A 34 6.08 -4.55 10.22
C ALA A 34 7.23 -5.52 10.52
N GLU A 35 7.03 -6.42 11.48
CA GLU A 35 7.98 -7.48 11.78
C GLU A 35 8.10 -8.47 10.61
N LEU A 36 9.31 -9.00 10.41
CA LEU A 36 9.56 -9.99 9.37
C LEU A 36 9.15 -11.38 9.86
N VAL A 37 8.12 -11.95 9.25
CA VAL A 37 7.63 -13.30 9.56
C VAL A 37 7.73 -14.16 8.31
N ALA A 38 8.50 -15.23 8.38
CA ALA A 38 8.63 -16.22 7.32
C ALA A 38 8.62 -17.63 7.91
N SER A 39 7.99 -18.57 7.21
CA SER A 39 7.98 -19.99 7.61
C SER A 39 9.36 -20.63 7.49
N ARG A 40 10.19 -20.13 6.57
CA ARG A 40 11.55 -20.60 6.33
C ARG A 40 12.46 -19.43 5.97
N TRP A 41 13.66 -19.46 6.54
CA TRP A 41 14.74 -18.57 6.21
C TRP A 41 15.79 -19.32 5.39
N PHE A 42 16.39 -18.63 4.42
CA PHE A 42 17.45 -19.17 3.58
C PHE A 42 18.71 -18.35 3.79
N ASN A 43 19.85 -19.02 3.91
CA ASN A 43 21.18 -18.39 4.04
C ASN A 43 21.38 -17.48 5.26
N SER A 44 20.42 -17.44 6.19
CA SER A 44 20.54 -16.73 7.46
C SER A 44 19.62 -17.35 8.51
N GLU A 45 19.96 -17.06 9.76
CA GLU A 45 18.99 -17.10 10.86
C GLU A 45 17.87 -16.06 10.65
N PRO A 46 16.75 -16.16 11.38
CA PRO A 46 15.68 -15.17 11.30
C PRO A 46 16.15 -13.74 11.56
N LEU A 47 15.80 -12.84 10.65
CA LEU A 47 16.06 -11.41 10.82
C LEU A 47 14.89 -10.76 11.57
N THR A 48 15.20 -9.95 12.58
CA THR A 48 14.22 -9.19 13.36
C THR A 48 14.41 -7.70 13.14
N MET A 49 13.34 -6.92 13.30
CA MET A 49 13.41 -5.46 13.20
C MET A 49 14.38 -4.86 14.21
N GLN A 50 14.56 -5.50 15.38
CA GLN A 50 15.53 -5.10 16.39
C GLN A 50 16.98 -5.22 15.90
N ASN A 51 17.32 -6.34 15.25
CA ASN A 51 18.68 -6.59 14.75
C ASN A 51 19.01 -5.76 13.49
N LEU A 52 17.98 -5.27 12.80
CA LEU A 52 18.12 -4.46 11.59
C LEU A 52 18.18 -2.95 11.86
N ARG A 53 18.04 -2.50 13.11
CA ARG A 53 18.14 -1.07 13.46
C ARG A 53 19.46 -0.47 12.98
N GLY A 54 19.37 0.74 12.40
CA GLY A 54 20.54 1.44 11.85
C GLY A 54 20.98 0.97 10.46
N LYS A 55 20.28 0.00 9.86
CA LYS A 55 20.52 -0.44 8.49
C LYS A 55 19.40 0.05 7.56
N MET A 56 19.76 0.27 6.29
CA MET A 56 18.77 0.40 5.22
C MET A 56 18.42 -1.01 4.75
N VAL A 57 17.13 -1.36 4.79
CA VAL A 57 16.62 -2.69 4.42
C VAL A 57 15.79 -2.55 3.15
N LEU A 58 16.20 -3.26 2.10
CA LEU A 58 15.44 -3.39 0.85
C LEU A 58 14.75 -4.74 0.84
N LEU A 59 13.43 -4.75 0.65
CA LEU A 59 12.63 -5.96 0.53
C LEU A 59 12.16 -6.10 -0.93
N ASP A 60 12.41 -7.25 -1.52
CA ASP A 60 12.02 -7.58 -2.89
C ASP A 60 11.09 -8.80 -2.87
N PHE A 61 9.90 -8.64 -3.47
CA PHE A 61 8.88 -9.69 -3.53
C PHE A 61 8.93 -10.32 -4.92
N TRP A 62 9.39 -11.57 -4.97
CA TRP A 62 9.47 -12.34 -6.21
C TRP A 62 8.66 -13.64 -6.08
N THR A 63 8.21 -14.16 -7.21
CA THR A 63 7.54 -15.45 -7.32
C THR A 63 8.21 -16.27 -8.40
N VAL A 64 8.36 -17.57 -8.19
CA VAL A 64 8.55 -18.49 -9.31
C VAL A 64 7.18 -18.65 -9.97
N TRP A 65 7.14 -18.38 -11.27
CA TRP A 65 5.98 -18.46 -12.16
C TRP A 65 5.14 -19.72 -11.98
#